data_AF-A0A6C9JHK4-F1
#
_entry.id   AF-A0A6C9JHK4-F1
#
_cell.length_a   1.000
_cell.length_b   1.000
_cell.length_c   1.000
_cell.angle_alpha   90.00
_cell.angle_beta   90.00
_cell.angle_gamma   90.00
#
_symmetry.space_group_name_H-M   'P 1'
#
loop_
_entity.id
_entity.type
_entity.pdbx_description
1 polymer ?
#
loop_
_entity_poly.entity_id
_entity_poly.type
_entity_poly.pdbx_seq_one_letter_code
_entity_poly.pdbx_strand_id
1 'polypeptide(L)'
;MISDAQKAANAAGAIATGLLSLIIPVPLTTVQWANKHYYLPKESSYTPGRWETLPFQVGIMNCMGNDLIRTVNLIKSARVGYTKMLLGVEAYFIEHKSRNSLLFQPTDSAAEDFMKSHVEPTIRDVPALLELAPWFGRKHRDNTLTLKRFSSGVGFWCLGGAAAKNYREKSVDVVCYDELSSFEPDVEKEGSPTLLGDKRIEGSVWPKSIRGSTPKIKGSCQIEKAANESAHFMRFYVPCPHCGEEQYLKFGDDASPFGLKWEKNKPESVFYLCEHHGCVIHQSELDQSNGRWICENTGMWTRDGLMFFSARGDEIPPPRSITFHIWTAYSPFTTWVQIVYDWLDALKDPNGL
;
A
#
# COMPACT_ATOMS: atom_id res chain seq x y z
N MET A 1 44.78 22.89 16.74
CA MET A 1 44.52 21.69 17.59
C MET A 1 43.02 21.51 17.71
N ILE A 2 42.50 20.31 17.46
CA ILE A 2 41.09 19.99 17.73
C ILE A 2 40.86 20.09 19.25
N SER A 3 39.84 20.83 19.68
CA SER A 3 39.53 21.01 21.10
C SER A 3 39.12 19.68 21.74
N ASP A 4 39.33 19.54 23.05
CA ASP A 4 38.97 18.30 23.75
C ASP A 4 37.46 18.06 23.74
N ALA A 5 36.65 19.12 23.71
CA ALA A 5 35.20 19.04 23.49
C ALA A 5 34.86 18.42 22.11
N GLN A 6 35.57 18.82 21.06
CA GLN A 6 35.37 18.27 19.72
C GLN A 6 35.85 16.81 19.62
N LYS A 7 36.95 16.44 20.30
CA LYS A 7 37.39 15.05 20.39
C LYS A 7 36.37 14.18 21.11
N ALA A 8 35.81 14.66 22.22
CA ALA A 8 34.77 13.96 22.97
C ALA A 8 33.49 13.78 22.15
N ALA A 9 33.05 14.82 21.43
CA ALA A 9 31.89 14.74 20.54
C ALA A 9 32.11 13.74 19.39
N ASN A 10 33.30 13.74 18.78
CA ASN A 10 33.65 12.78 17.73
C ASN A 10 33.69 11.34 18.27
N ALA A 11 34.25 11.12 19.46
CA ALA A 11 34.28 9.81 20.10
C ALA A 11 32.88 9.31 20.45
N ALA A 12 32.02 10.16 21.02
CA ALA A 12 30.63 9.83 21.31
C ALA A 12 29.85 9.47 20.05
N GLY A 13 30.02 10.23 18.96
CA GLY A 13 29.40 9.92 17.67
C GLY A 13 29.86 8.58 17.09
N ALA A 14 31.16 8.32 17.14
CA ALA A 14 31.73 7.05 16.66
C ALA A 14 31.26 5.84 17.48
N ILE A 15 31.21 5.97 18.81
CA ILE A 15 30.68 4.94 19.71
C ILE A 15 29.20 4.69 19.43
N ALA A 16 28.38 5.74 19.35
CA ALA A 16 26.96 5.62 19.04
C ALA A 16 26.75 4.90 17.70
N THR A 17 27.54 5.28 16.67
CA THR A 17 27.48 4.66 15.33
C THR A 17 27.90 3.18 15.38
N GLY A 18 28.95 2.85 16.12
CA GLY A 18 29.40 1.45 16.27
C GLY A 18 28.36 0.58 16.98
N LEU A 19 27.71 1.12 18.02
CA LEU A 19 26.68 0.42 18.78
C LEU A 19 25.38 0.19 18.00
N LEU A 20 25.10 0.95 16.93
CA LEU A 20 23.94 0.69 16.06
C LEU A 20 23.93 -0.75 15.52
N SER A 21 25.11 -1.33 15.25
CA SER A 21 25.23 -2.72 14.78
C SER A 21 24.86 -3.79 15.82
N LEU A 22 24.81 -3.42 17.10
CA LEU A 22 24.46 -4.31 18.21
C LEU A 22 22.97 -4.24 18.58
N ILE A 23 22.22 -3.30 18.00
CA ILE A 23 20.77 -3.21 18.22
C ILE A 23 20.12 -4.38 17.50
N ILE A 24 19.54 -5.30 18.28
CA ILE A 24 18.65 -6.34 17.78
C ILE A 24 17.22 -5.85 18.05
N PRO A 25 16.53 -5.27 17.06
CA PRO A 25 15.17 -4.82 17.26
C PRO A 25 14.27 -6.02 17.56
N VAL A 26 13.29 -5.85 18.46
CA VAL A 26 12.24 -6.85 18.67
C VAL A 26 11.55 -7.06 17.32
N PRO A 27 11.47 -8.30 16.80
CA PRO A 27 10.89 -8.53 15.49
C PRO A 27 9.42 -8.12 15.48
N LEU A 28 9.09 -7.10 14.69
CA LEU A 28 7.71 -6.64 14.48
C LEU A 28 7.28 -6.94 13.05
N THR A 29 6.03 -7.32 12.88
CA THR A 29 5.39 -7.32 11.56
C THR A 29 5.12 -5.90 11.10
N THR A 30 4.90 -5.69 9.80
CA THR A 30 4.57 -4.35 9.26
C THR A 30 3.37 -3.75 9.99
N VAL A 31 2.32 -4.54 10.20
CA VAL A 31 1.08 -4.09 10.86
C VAL A 31 1.31 -3.77 12.33
N GLN A 32 2.07 -4.60 13.05
CA GLN A 32 2.42 -4.32 14.44
C GLN A 32 3.23 -3.03 14.58
N TRP A 33 4.20 -2.82 13.68
CA TRP A 33 4.99 -1.60 13.64
C TRP A 33 4.11 -0.39 13.33
N ALA A 34 3.28 -0.46 12.29
CA ALA A 34 2.41 0.64 11.88
C ALA A 34 1.42 1.03 12.98
N ASN A 35 0.72 0.06 13.58
CA ASN A 35 -0.21 0.33 14.69
C ASN A 35 0.51 0.90 15.93
N LYS A 36 1.81 0.62 16.12
CA LYS A 36 2.58 1.14 17.26
C LYS A 36 3.18 2.53 17.01
N HIS A 37 3.64 2.80 15.80
CA HIS A 37 4.50 3.94 15.50
C HIS A 37 3.94 4.92 14.47
N TYR A 38 3.07 4.47 13.55
CA TYR A 38 2.63 5.28 12.42
C TYR A 38 1.51 6.25 12.82
N TYR A 39 1.60 7.47 12.30
CA TYR A 39 0.65 8.55 12.55
C TYR A 39 0.22 9.17 11.22
N LEU A 40 -1.05 9.53 11.11
CA LEU A 40 -1.66 10.13 9.94
C LEU A 40 -1.52 11.66 10.00
N PRO A 41 -0.74 12.29 9.10
CA PRO A 41 -0.57 13.74 9.09
C PRO A 41 -1.86 14.46 8.71
N LYS A 42 -2.13 15.60 9.33
CA LYS A 42 -3.36 16.41 9.12
C LYS A 42 -3.45 16.97 7.71
N GLU A 43 -2.32 17.31 7.10
CA GLU A 43 -2.24 17.92 5.77
C GLU A 43 -2.69 16.97 4.66
N SER A 44 -2.61 15.66 4.89
CA SER A 44 -2.91 14.65 3.88
C SER A 44 -3.82 13.53 4.36
N SER A 45 -4.56 13.74 5.46
CA SER A 45 -5.51 12.78 6.02
C SER A 45 -6.72 13.51 6.58
N TYR A 46 -7.93 13.03 6.25
CA TYR A 46 -9.18 13.60 6.77
C TYR A 46 -9.31 13.44 8.28
N THR A 47 -8.86 12.30 8.80
CA THR A 47 -8.83 12.02 10.23
C THR A 47 -7.36 11.89 10.65
N PRO A 48 -6.72 12.99 11.12
CA PRO A 48 -5.39 12.90 11.70
C PRO A 48 -5.45 12.09 12.99
N GLY A 49 -4.42 11.31 13.27
CA GLY A 49 -4.44 10.42 14.41
C GLY A 49 -3.45 9.28 14.30
N ARG A 50 -3.42 8.46 15.35
CA ARG A 50 -2.68 7.21 15.35
C ARG A 50 -3.26 6.30 14.26
N TRP A 51 -2.38 5.66 13.50
CA TRP A 51 -2.79 4.67 12.52
C TRP A 51 -3.43 3.47 13.22
N GLU A 52 -4.58 3.05 12.69
CA GLU A 52 -5.21 1.79 13.00
C GLU A 52 -5.42 1.03 11.68
N THR A 53 -4.83 -0.15 11.60
CA THR A 53 -4.90 -0.98 10.41
C THR A 53 -6.29 -1.60 10.30
N LEU A 54 -7.02 -1.28 9.23
CA LEU A 54 -8.34 -1.88 8.99
C LEU A 54 -8.21 -3.38 8.67
N PRO A 55 -9.24 -4.21 8.93
CA PRO A 55 -9.14 -5.67 8.77
C PRO A 55 -8.64 -6.11 7.38
N PHE A 56 -9.17 -5.53 6.29
CA PHE A 56 -8.69 -5.87 4.95
C PHE A 56 -7.24 -5.43 4.69
N GLN A 57 -6.76 -4.37 5.36
CA GLN A 57 -5.41 -3.83 5.18
C GLN A 57 -4.34 -4.73 5.81
N VAL A 58 -4.69 -5.51 6.83
CA VAL A 58 -3.73 -6.35 7.58
C VAL A 58 -2.95 -7.28 6.65
N GLY A 59 -3.66 -8.11 5.89
CA GLY A 59 -3.03 -9.05 4.95
C GLY A 59 -2.21 -8.35 3.88
N ILE A 60 -2.70 -7.22 3.37
CA ILE A 60 -2.01 -6.43 2.34
C ILE A 60 -0.67 -5.89 2.88
N MET A 61 -0.68 -5.18 4.02
CA MET A 61 0.50 -4.52 4.57
C MET A 61 1.57 -5.51 5.03
N ASN A 62 1.17 -6.62 5.64
CA ASN A 62 2.11 -7.68 6.01
C ASN A 62 2.73 -8.32 4.77
N CYS A 63 1.95 -8.59 3.71
CA CYS A 63 2.53 -9.06 2.44
C CYS A 63 3.50 -8.06 1.82
N MET A 64 3.18 -6.76 1.88
CA MET A 64 4.08 -5.71 1.39
C MET A 64 5.42 -5.74 2.14
N GLY A 65 5.42 -5.93 3.46
CA GLY A 65 6.67 -6.02 4.25
C GLY A 65 7.29 -7.42 4.36
N ASN A 66 6.67 -8.48 3.85
CA ASN A 66 7.19 -9.86 3.96
C ASN A 66 8.30 -10.12 2.94
N ASP A 67 9.51 -10.46 3.39
CA ASP A 67 10.68 -10.64 2.52
C ASP A 67 10.59 -11.89 1.61
N LEU A 68 9.69 -12.83 1.92
CA LEU A 68 9.46 -14.02 1.09
C LEU A 68 8.58 -13.74 -0.14
N ILE A 69 7.82 -12.64 -0.11
CA ILE A 69 6.91 -12.25 -1.19
C ILE A 69 7.62 -11.19 -2.03
N ARG A 70 8.07 -11.50 -3.24
CA ARG A 70 8.80 -10.52 -4.07
C ARG A 70 7.87 -9.43 -4.61
N THR A 71 6.68 -9.79 -5.08
CA THR A 71 5.80 -8.87 -5.80
C THR A 71 4.42 -8.81 -5.14
N VAL A 72 3.94 -7.61 -4.85
CA VAL A 72 2.60 -7.35 -4.32
C VAL A 72 1.89 -6.37 -5.23
N ASN A 73 0.85 -6.83 -5.92
CA ASN A 73 -0.04 -5.98 -6.70
C ASN A 73 -1.31 -5.67 -5.89
N LEU A 74 -1.80 -4.44 -5.98
CA LEU A 74 -3.05 -4.02 -5.38
C LEU A 74 -3.92 -3.31 -6.42
N ILE A 75 -4.93 -4.02 -6.92
CA ILE A 75 -6.04 -3.39 -7.64
C ILE A 75 -6.97 -2.81 -6.57
N LYS A 76 -7.12 -1.49 -6.56
CA LYS A 76 -7.91 -0.80 -5.53
C LYS A 76 -8.87 0.21 -6.12
N SER A 77 -10.00 0.47 -5.47
CA SER A 77 -10.75 1.71 -5.73
C SER A 77 -10.12 2.90 -4.98
N ALA A 78 -10.56 4.12 -5.29
CA ALA A 78 -10.24 5.28 -4.48
C ALA A 78 -10.72 5.08 -3.02
N ARG A 79 -10.15 5.84 -2.08
CA ARG A 79 -10.62 5.88 -0.68
C ARG A 79 -10.52 4.55 0.09
N VAL A 80 -9.54 3.69 -0.22
CA VAL A 80 -9.23 2.48 0.61
C VAL A 80 -7.99 2.65 1.49
N GLY A 81 -7.41 3.85 1.53
CA GLY A 81 -6.22 4.16 2.35
C GLY A 81 -4.88 3.68 1.78
N TYR A 82 -4.80 3.35 0.48
CA TYR A 82 -3.59 2.78 -0.13
C TYR A 82 -2.32 3.61 0.08
N THR A 83 -2.36 4.92 -0.22
CA THR A 83 -1.20 5.80 -0.04
C THR A 83 -0.65 5.77 1.39
N LYS A 84 -1.52 5.65 2.40
CA LYS A 84 -1.12 5.59 3.81
C LYS A 84 -0.59 4.21 4.20
N MET A 85 -1.15 3.13 3.65
CA MET A 85 -0.54 1.79 3.75
C MET A 85 0.88 1.80 3.19
N LEU A 86 1.07 2.38 2.00
CA LEU A 86 2.36 2.44 1.31
C LEU A 86 3.41 3.20 2.15
N LEU A 87 3.05 4.38 2.66
CA LEU A 87 3.95 5.17 3.52
C LEU A 87 4.23 4.50 4.87
N GLY A 88 3.25 3.80 5.45
CA GLY A 88 3.46 3.02 6.67
C GLY A 88 4.43 1.85 6.47
N VAL A 89 4.31 1.17 5.33
CA VAL A 89 5.26 0.11 4.91
C VAL A 89 6.65 0.69 4.65
N GLU A 90 6.75 1.83 3.96
CA GLU A 90 8.04 2.49 3.72
C GLU A 90 8.70 2.94 5.02
N ALA A 91 7.91 3.47 5.96
CA ALA A 91 8.41 3.86 7.26
C ALA A 91 8.96 2.65 8.05
N TYR A 92 8.25 1.52 7.99
CA TYR A 92 8.72 0.23 8.53
C TYR A 92 10.01 -0.24 7.85
N PHE A 93 10.11 -0.09 6.52
CA PHE A 93 11.33 -0.43 5.80
C PHE A 93 12.53 0.45 6.17
N ILE A 94 12.32 1.75 6.33
CA ILE A 94 13.35 2.71 6.72
C ILE A 94 13.88 2.42 8.12
N GLU A 95 12.99 2.34 9.10
CA GLU A 95 13.37 2.26 10.51
C GLU A 95 13.67 0.83 10.97
N HIS A 96 12.79 -0.12 10.63
CA HIS A 96 12.83 -1.46 11.20
C HIS A 96 13.70 -2.43 10.40
N LYS A 97 13.60 -2.38 9.06
CA LYS A 97 14.33 -3.30 8.17
C LYS A 97 15.59 -2.72 7.57
N SER A 98 15.83 -1.41 7.70
CA SER A 98 16.95 -0.70 7.07
C SER A 98 17.07 -0.98 5.57
N ARG A 99 15.98 -0.76 4.80
CA ARG A 99 15.90 -1.02 3.36
C ARG A 99 15.94 0.27 2.56
N ASN A 100 16.77 0.30 1.51
CA ASN A 100 16.71 1.38 0.54
C ASN A 100 15.46 1.22 -0.35
N SER A 101 14.71 2.30 -0.55
CA SER A 101 13.45 2.26 -1.31
C SER A 101 13.38 3.32 -2.39
N LEU A 102 12.77 2.97 -3.52
CA LEU A 102 12.46 3.89 -4.61
C LEU A 102 10.96 3.87 -4.92
N LEU A 103 10.29 4.99 -4.68
CA LEU A 103 8.88 5.17 -5.02
C LEU A 103 8.76 5.95 -6.34
N PHE A 104 7.97 5.43 -7.26
CA PHE A 104 7.58 6.10 -8.49
C PHE A 104 6.16 6.65 -8.39
N GLN A 105 6.00 7.90 -8.78
CA GLN A 105 4.74 8.54 -9.13
C GLN A 105 4.64 8.68 -10.65
N PRO A 106 3.45 8.88 -11.26
CA PRO A 106 3.30 8.91 -12.72
C PRO A 106 4.20 9.94 -13.43
N THR A 107 4.38 11.12 -12.85
CA THR A 107 5.18 12.22 -13.39
C THR A 107 6.14 12.79 -12.35
N ASP A 108 7.14 13.57 -12.79
CA ASP A 108 8.08 14.25 -11.88
C ASP A 108 7.34 15.26 -10.98
N SER A 109 6.34 15.97 -11.52
CA SER A 109 5.51 16.89 -10.73
C SER A 109 4.71 16.16 -9.65
N ALA A 110 4.09 15.02 -9.98
CA ALA A 110 3.38 14.20 -9.00
C ALA A 110 4.33 13.66 -7.92
N ALA A 111 5.57 13.31 -8.28
CA ALA A 111 6.59 12.89 -7.31
C ALA A 111 6.98 14.01 -6.35
N GLU A 112 7.19 15.23 -6.85
CA GLU A 112 7.48 16.39 -6.00
C GLU A 112 6.32 16.72 -5.06
N ASP A 113 5.09 16.72 -5.57
CA ASP A 113 3.89 16.99 -4.79
C ASP A 113 3.68 15.92 -3.72
N PHE A 114 3.95 14.66 -4.07
CA PHE A 114 3.92 13.56 -3.11
C PHE A 114 4.96 13.72 -2.01
N MET A 115 6.19 14.11 -2.35
CA MET A 115 7.23 14.36 -1.36
C MET A 115 6.82 15.44 -0.36
N LYS A 116 6.31 16.57 -0.86
CA LYS A 116 5.91 17.73 -0.04
C LYS A 116 4.65 17.45 0.79
N SER A 117 3.64 16.83 0.19
CA SER A 117 2.30 16.71 0.78
C SER A 117 2.11 15.47 1.64
N HIS A 118 2.87 14.41 1.35
CA HIS A 118 2.71 13.12 2.02
C HIS A 118 3.97 12.69 2.79
N VAL A 119 5.13 12.70 2.15
CA VAL A 119 6.37 12.15 2.75
C VAL A 119 6.90 13.05 3.86
N GLU A 120 7.08 14.34 3.60
CA GLU A 120 7.62 15.28 4.60
C GLU A 120 6.74 15.38 5.86
N PRO A 121 5.40 15.49 5.76
CA PRO A 121 4.54 15.44 6.94
C PRO A 121 4.60 14.09 7.66
N THR A 122 4.75 12.98 6.93
CA THR A 122 4.92 11.65 7.55
C THR A 122 6.22 11.57 8.35
N ILE A 123 7.33 12.06 7.81
CA ILE A 123 8.62 12.09 8.53
C ILE A 123 8.51 12.96 9.79
N ARG A 124 7.79 14.09 9.71
CA ARG A 124 7.55 14.98 10.85
C ARG A 124 6.73 14.31 11.96
N ASP A 125 5.64 13.66 11.59
CA ASP A 125 4.61 13.21 12.55
C ASP A 125 4.83 11.78 13.07
N VAL A 126 5.75 11.01 12.46
CA VAL A 126 6.15 9.68 12.92
C VAL A 126 7.47 9.81 13.69
N PRO A 127 7.46 9.76 15.05
CA PRO A 127 8.65 10.07 15.85
C PRO A 127 9.87 9.20 15.51
N ALA A 128 9.64 7.92 15.21
CA ALA A 128 10.69 6.97 14.84
C ALA A 128 11.40 7.35 13.52
N LEU A 129 10.69 8.00 12.58
CA LEU A 129 11.32 8.56 11.38
C LEU A 129 11.98 9.90 11.63
N LEU A 130 11.36 10.77 12.44
CA LEU A 130 11.90 12.08 12.76
C LEU A 130 13.26 11.97 13.45
N GLU A 131 13.42 11.01 14.37
CA GLU A 131 14.68 10.70 15.04
C GLU A 131 15.79 10.33 14.05
N LEU A 132 15.42 9.64 12.97
CA LEU A 132 16.32 9.26 11.88
C LEU A 132 16.56 10.39 10.87
N ALA A 133 15.87 11.52 10.97
CA ALA A 133 15.94 12.65 10.04
C ALA A 133 16.50 13.91 10.72
N PRO A 134 17.78 13.92 11.16
CA PRO A 134 18.38 15.06 11.85
C PRO A 134 18.45 16.34 10.99
N TRP A 135 18.24 16.22 9.68
CA TRP A 135 18.17 17.30 8.72
C TRP A 135 16.79 17.93 8.58
N PHE A 136 15.76 17.43 9.26
CA PHE A 136 14.41 17.95 9.14
C PHE A 136 14.37 19.44 9.53
N GLY A 137 13.67 20.25 8.74
CA GLY A 137 13.58 21.71 8.96
C GLY A 137 14.81 22.53 8.55
N ARG A 138 15.85 21.92 7.97
CA ARG A 138 17.04 22.63 7.45
C ARG A 138 17.46 22.17 6.07
N LYS A 139 18.12 23.07 5.32
CA LYS A 139 18.76 22.74 4.05
C LYS A 139 19.93 21.78 4.31
N HIS A 140 19.92 20.61 3.68
CA HIS A 140 20.94 19.59 3.88
C HIS A 140 21.08 18.72 2.63
N ARG A 141 22.28 18.20 2.35
CA ARG A 141 22.52 17.34 1.16
C ARG A 141 21.70 16.04 1.17
N ASP A 142 21.40 15.56 2.37
CA ASP A 142 20.61 14.34 2.63
C ASP A 142 19.09 14.61 2.65
N ASN A 143 18.69 15.85 2.40
CA ASN A 143 17.29 16.30 2.33
C ASN A 143 17.05 17.08 1.04
N THR A 144 16.62 16.38 -0.01
CA THR A 144 16.25 16.99 -1.29
C THR A 144 14.79 16.67 -1.64
N LEU A 145 14.27 17.25 -2.73
CA LEU A 145 12.91 16.95 -3.21
C LEU A 145 12.76 15.51 -3.72
N THR A 146 13.86 14.86 -4.09
CA THR A 146 13.84 13.51 -4.69
C THR A 146 14.43 12.44 -3.78
N LEU A 147 15.13 12.83 -2.71
CA LEU A 147 15.81 11.92 -1.79
C LEU A 147 15.73 12.41 -0.35
N LYS A 148 15.32 11.52 0.54
CA LYS A 148 15.51 11.62 1.98
C LYS A 148 16.49 10.52 2.42
N ARG A 149 17.67 10.91 2.89
CA ARG A 149 18.71 9.99 3.40
C ARG A 149 18.75 10.08 4.91
N PHE A 150 18.38 9.01 5.58
CA PHE A 150 18.27 8.95 7.03
C PHE A 150 19.64 8.75 7.68
N SER A 151 19.75 9.04 8.99
CA SER A 151 20.99 8.90 9.76
C SER A 151 21.52 7.46 9.81
N SER A 152 20.65 6.46 9.59
CA SER A 152 21.00 5.05 9.40
C SER A 152 21.72 4.75 8.06
N GLY A 153 21.81 5.74 7.15
CA GLY A 153 22.35 5.58 5.79
C GLY A 153 21.32 5.11 4.76
N VAL A 154 20.13 4.70 5.21
CA VAL A 154 19.01 4.31 4.36
C VAL A 154 18.52 5.50 3.54
N GLY A 155 18.33 5.29 2.24
CA GLY A 155 17.75 6.27 1.33
C GLY A 155 16.33 5.90 0.92
N PHE A 156 15.47 6.91 0.95
CA PHE A 156 14.14 6.88 0.33
C PHE A 156 14.11 7.87 -0.83
N TRP A 157 13.91 7.37 -2.05
CA TRP A 157 13.79 8.18 -3.25
C TRP A 157 12.34 8.25 -3.71
N CYS A 158 11.91 9.42 -4.21
CA CYS A 158 10.61 9.59 -4.87
C CYS A 158 10.84 10.27 -6.22
N LEU A 159 10.53 9.58 -7.33
CA LEU A 159 10.83 10.00 -8.70
C LEU A 159 9.60 9.88 -9.61
N GLY A 160 9.59 10.63 -10.72
CA GLY A 160 8.58 10.50 -11.76
C GLY A 160 8.82 9.29 -12.66
N GLY A 161 7.74 8.65 -13.11
CA GLY A 161 7.76 7.44 -13.93
C GLY A 161 7.85 7.67 -15.44
N ALA A 162 7.72 8.92 -15.89
CA ALA A 162 7.67 9.27 -17.32
C ALA A 162 9.06 9.40 -18.00
N ALA A 163 10.14 9.61 -17.24
CA ALA A 163 11.48 9.84 -17.79
C ALA A 163 12.40 8.62 -17.56
N ALA A 164 13.01 8.09 -18.61
CA ALA A 164 13.85 6.88 -18.52
C ALA A 164 15.07 7.07 -17.63
N LYS A 165 15.61 8.30 -17.57
CA LYS A 165 16.73 8.67 -16.67
C LYS A 165 16.45 8.32 -15.20
N ASN A 166 15.19 8.37 -14.76
CA ASN A 166 14.80 8.12 -13.37
C ASN A 166 14.87 6.63 -13.00
N TYR A 167 14.96 5.74 -13.99
CA TYR A 167 15.07 4.30 -13.80
C TYR A 167 16.53 3.78 -13.81
N ARG A 168 17.51 4.68 -13.79
CA ARG A 168 18.94 4.33 -13.87
C ARG A 168 19.65 4.52 -12.53
N GLU A 169 20.83 3.91 -12.38
CA GLU A 169 21.84 4.19 -11.33
C GLU A 169 21.44 3.96 -9.86
N LYS A 170 20.22 3.52 -9.55
CA LYS A 170 19.82 3.17 -8.18
C LYS A 170 19.86 1.66 -7.97
N SER A 171 20.49 1.24 -6.88
CA SER A 171 20.41 -0.11 -6.35
C SER A 171 19.66 -0.01 -5.02
N VAL A 172 18.48 -0.60 -4.97
CA VAL A 172 17.56 -0.51 -3.83
C VAL A 172 17.04 -1.90 -3.50
N ASP A 173 16.43 -2.06 -2.33
CA ASP A 173 15.80 -3.30 -1.92
C ASP A 173 14.31 -3.31 -2.30
N VAL A 174 13.69 -2.14 -2.30
CA VAL A 174 12.25 -1.96 -2.52
C VAL A 174 12.00 -0.97 -3.65
N VAL A 175 11.09 -1.33 -4.56
CA VAL A 175 10.52 -0.40 -5.53
C VAL A 175 9.01 -0.36 -5.38
N CYS A 176 8.46 0.84 -5.36
CA CYS A 176 7.04 1.10 -5.17
C CYS A 176 6.48 1.89 -6.36
N TYR A 177 5.27 1.52 -6.79
CA TYR A 177 4.54 2.21 -7.86
C TYR A 177 3.16 2.61 -7.33
N ASP A 178 2.94 3.91 -7.22
CA ASP A 178 1.66 4.48 -6.83
C ASP A 178 0.93 5.04 -8.06
N GLU A 179 -0.37 4.82 -8.15
CA GLU A 179 -1.19 5.16 -9.32
C GLU A 179 -0.65 4.59 -10.65
N LEU A 180 -0.17 3.33 -10.61
CA LEU A 180 0.46 2.63 -11.75
C LEU A 180 -0.36 2.68 -13.06
N SER A 181 -1.69 2.71 -13.00
CA SER A 181 -2.55 2.83 -14.19
C SER A 181 -2.42 4.16 -14.93
N SER A 182 -1.79 5.16 -14.31
CA SER A 182 -1.53 6.49 -14.90
C SER A 182 -0.13 6.58 -15.51
N PHE A 183 0.65 5.50 -15.49
CA PHE A 183 1.97 5.47 -16.12
C PHE A 183 1.83 5.16 -17.60
N GLU A 184 2.74 5.72 -18.40
CA GLU A 184 2.90 5.33 -19.78
C GLU A 184 3.31 3.84 -19.87
N PRO A 185 2.76 3.08 -20.84
CA PRO A 185 3.08 1.67 -21.00
C PRO A 185 4.53 1.42 -21.45
N ASP A 186 5.17 2.43 -22.04
CA ASP A 186 6.55 2.40 -22.52
C ASP A 186 7.24 3.73 -22.18
N VAL A 187 8.27 3.66 -21.35
CA VAL A 187 9.02 4.83 -20.89
C VAL A 187 10.10 5.15 -21.92
N GLU A 188 9.89 6.20 -22.71
CA GLU A 188 10.83 6.71 -23.73
C GLU A 188 11.38 5.62 -24.68
N LYS A 189 10.57 4.59 -25.00
CA LYS A 189 10.93 3.44 -25.85
C LYS A 189 11.95 2.48 -25.24
N GLU A 190 12.14 2.50 -23.92
CA GLU A 190 13.05 1.60 -23.20
C GLU A 190 12.33 0.40 -22.55
N GLY A 191 10.99 0.41 -22.50
CA GLY A 191 10.16 -0.65 -21.95
C GLY A 191 9.22 -0.19 -20.84
N SER A 192 8.51 -1.15 -20.22
CA SER A 192 7.49 -0.83 -19.22
C SER A 192 8.10 -0.29 -17.92
N PRO A 193 7.39 0.59 -17.19
CA PRO A 193 7.87 1.16 -15.93
C PRO A 193 8.18 0.09 -14.87
N THR A 194 7.36 -0.97 -14.83
CA THR A 194 7.57 -2.12 -13.93
C THR A 194 8.83 -2.91 -14.29
N LEU A 195 9.11 -3.11 -15.58
CA LEU A 195 10.33 -3.79 -16.04
C LEU A 195 11.58 -2.98 -15.68
N LEU A 196 11.57 -1.67 -15.96
CA LEU A 196 12.72 -0.79 -15.74
C LEU A 196 13.01 -0.57 -14.25
N GLY A 197 11.97 -0.37 -13.44
CA GLY A 197 12.13 -0.16 -12.00
C GLY A 197 12.45 -1.45 -11.25
N ASP A 198 11.87 -2.59 -11.61
CA ASP A 198 12.23 -3.87 -10.97
C ASP A 198 13.67 -4.32 -11.26
N LYS A 199 14.31 -3.80 -12.33
CA LYS A 199 15.76 -3.97 -12.51
C LYS A 199 16.59 -3.33 -11.39
N ARG A 200 16.03 -2.36 -10.65
CA ARG A 200 16.74 -1.65 -9.55
C ARG A 200 16.87 -2.49 -8.28
N ILE A 201 16.04 -3.54 -8.16
CA ILE A 201 16.08 -4.52 -7.07
C ILE A 201 16.82 -5.80 -7.46
N GLU A 202 17.40 -5.87 -8.67
CA GLU A 202 18.30 -6.96 -9.05
C GLU A 202 19.58 -6.88 -8.21
N GLY A 203 19.94 -8.00 -7.59
CA GLY A 203 21.09 -8.09 -6.67
C GLY A 203 20.77 -7.75 -5.21
N SER A 204 19.58 -7.23 -4.89
CA SER A 204 19.14 -7.14 -3.49
C SER A 204 18.94 -8.55 -2.90
N VAL A 205 19.31 -8.71 -1.63
CA VAL A 205 19.05 -9.92 -0.86
C VAL A 205 17.55 -10.08 -0.57
N TRP A 206 16.81 -8.96 -0.46
CA TRP A 206 15.39 -8.92 -0.09
C TRP A 206 14.58 -8.09 -1.09
N PRO A 207 14.54 -8.49 -2.37
CA PRO A 207 13.94 -7.70 -3.43
C PRO A 207 12.42 -7.62 -3.27
N LYS A 208 11.88 -6.40 -3.29
CA LYS A 208 10.45 -6.12 -3.17
C LYS A 208 9.95 -5.17 -4.25
N SER A 209 8.85 -5.54 -4.91
CA SER A 209 8.12 -4.71 -5.87
C SER A 209 6.67 -4.57 -5.39
N ILE A 210 6.25 -3.36 -5.00
CA ILE A 210 4.90 -3.04 -4.54
C ILE A 210 4.23 -2.16 -5.59
N ARG A 211 3.07 -2.58 -6.08
CA ARG A 211 2.39 -1.95 -7.22
C ARG A 211 0.93 -1.73 -6.85
N GLY A 212 0.40 -0.53 -6.99
CA GLY A 212 -1.00 -0.30 -6.68
C GLY A 212 -1.61 0.83 -7.48
N SER A 213 -2.87 0.66 -7.86
CA SER A 213 -3.60 1.68 -8.63
C SER A 213 -5.09 1.38 -8.69
N THR A 214 -5.85 2.42 -9.03
CA THR A 214 -7.21 2.24 -9.54
C THR A 214 -7.17 1.74 -10.99
N PRO A 215 -7.85 0.62 -11.33
CA PRO A 215 -7.91 0.17 -12.72
C PRO A 215 -8.61 1.23 -13.57
N LYS A 216 -8.16 1.41 -14.81
CA LYS A 216 -8.74 2.35 -15.78
C LYS A 216 -9.30 1.55 -16.96
N ILE A 217 -8.78 1.79 -18.17
CA ILE A 217 -9.24 1.14 -19.39
C ILE A 217 -8.77 -0.30 -19.43
N LYS A 218 -9.72 -1.23 -19.50
CA LYS A 218 -9.45 -2.67 -19.57
C LYS A 218 -8.52 -3.00 -20.74
N GLY A 219 -7.49 -3.81 -20.47
CA GLY A 219 -6.57 -4.32 -21.50
C GLY A 219 -5.39 -3.40 -21.86
N SER A 220 -5.42 -2.11 -21.49
CA SER A 220 -4.24 -1.22 -21.56
C SER A 220 -3.71 -0.81 -20.17
N CYS A 221 -4.47 -1.13 -19.13
CA CYS A 221 -4.19 -0.75 -17.76
C CYS A 221 -2.96 -1.50 -17.18
N GLN A 222 -1.94 -0.75 -16.78
CA GLN A 222 -0.69 -1.32 -16.27
C GLN A 222 -0.87 -2.13 -14.98
N ILE A 223 -1.76 -1.72 -14.06
CA ILE A 223 -2.02 -2.51 -12.84
C ILE A 223 -2.75 -3.82 -13.16
N GLU A 224 -3.65 -3.85 -14.13
CA GLU A 224 -4.32 -5.09 -14.56
C GLU A 224 -3.31 -6.05 -15.18
N LYS A 225 -2.42 -5.55 -16.05
CA LYS A 225 -1.34 -6.35 -16.62
C LYS A 225 -0.47 -6.97 -15.52
N ALA A 226 0.01 -6.13 -14.59
CA ALA A 226 0.83 -6.59 -13.46
C ALA A 226 0.08 -7.59 -12.56
N ALA A 227 -1.21 -7.38 -12.34
CA ALA A 227 -2.06 -8.27 -11.56
C ALA A 227 -2.23 -9.65 -12.20
N ASN A 228 -2.41 -9.70 -13.52
CA ASN A 228 -2.60 -10.92 -14.29
C ASN A 228 -1.30 -11.76 -14.44
N GLU A 229 -0.13 -11.16 -14.20
CA GLU A 229 1.15 -11.90 -14.11
C GLU A 229 1.25 -12.76 -12.84
N SER A 230 0.41 -12.51 -11.82
CA SER A 230 0.38 -13.31 -10.60
C SER A 230 -0.64 -14.44 -10.69
N ALA A 231 -0.24 -15.66 -10.28
CA ALA A 231 -1.15 -16.78 -10.14
C ALA A 231 -2.16 -16.60 -8.98
N HIS A 232 -1.84 -15.73 -8.02
CA HIS A 232 -2.60 -15.58 -6.78
C HIS A 232 -3.41 -14.28 -6.77
N PHE A 233 -4.67 -14.38 -7.20
CA PHE A 233 -5.62 -13.26 -7.21
C PHE A 233 -6.55 -13.32 -6.01
N MET A 234 -6.29 -12.49 -5.00
CA MET A 234 -6.95 -12.50 -3.70
C MET A 234 -8.14 -11.54 -3.64
N ARG A 235 -9.29 -12.04 -3.20
CA ARG A 235 -10.46 -11.25 -2.77
C ARG A 235 -10.59 -11.31 -1.26
N PHE A 236 -11.09 -10.24 -0.66
CA PHE A 236 -11.37 -10.20 0.76
C PHE A 236 -12.79 -10.72 1.03
N TYR A 237 -12.89 -11.88 1.65
CA TYR A 237 -14.15 -12.50 2.05
C TYR A 237 -14.48 -12.09 3.48
N VAL A 238 -15.75 -11.78 3.72
CA VAL A 238 -16.31 -11.47 5.04
C VAL A 238 -17.55 -12.34 5.29
N PRO A 239 -17.80 -12.77 6.54
CA PRO A 239 -19.02 -13.49 6.87
C PRO A 239 -20.22 -12.56 6.80
N CYS A 240 -21.34 -13.05 6.28
CA CYS A 240 -22.63 -12.37 6.41
C CYS A 240 -23.02 -12.28 7.89
N PRO A 241 -23.40 -11.10 8.43
CA PRO A 241 -23.77 -10.95 9.83
C PRO A 241 -25.05 -11.71 10.22
N HIS A 242 -25.86 -12.13 9.25
CA HIS A 242 -27.13 -12.84 9.51
C HIS A 242 -27.05 -14.35 9.30
N CYS A 243 -26.31 -14.84 8.30
CA CYS A 243 -26.22 -16.27 8.00
C CYS A 243 -24.82 -16.88 8.20
N GLY A 244 -23.79 -16.08 8.47
CA GLY A 244 -22.42 -16.55 8.73
C GLY A 244 -21.64 -16.98 7.49
N GLU A 245 -22.30 -17.21 6.35
CA GLU A 245 -21.62 -17.61 5.10
C GLU A 245 -20.68 -16.51 4.59
N GLU A 246 -19.47 -16.91 4.20
CA GLU A 246 -18.44 -16.00 3.70
C GLU A 246 -18.66 -15.63 2.23
N GLN A 247 -18.51 -14.34 1.92
CA GLN A 247 -18.62 -13.79 0.57
C GLN A 247 -17.68 -12.60 0.42
N TYR A 248 -17.29 -12.28 -0.81
CA TYR A 248 -16.72 -10.96 -1.08
C TYR A 248 -17.80 -10.05 -1.67
N LEU A 249 -17.80 -8.79 -1.24
CA LEU A 249 -18.71 -7.76 -1.70
C LEU A 249 -18.52 -7.50 -3.19
N LYS A 250 -19.63 -7.56 -3.94
CA LYS A 250 -19.75 -7.19 -5.36
C LYS A 250 -20.66 -5.98 -5.48
N PHE A 251 -20.45 -5.13 -6.49
CA PHE A 251 -21.38 -4.02 -6.74
C PHE A 251 -22.77 -4.55 -7.07
N GLY A 252 -22.86 -5.61 -7.87
CA GLY A 252 -24.11 -6.17 -8.37
C GLY A 252 -24.56 -5.48 -9.67
N ASP A 253 -25.62 -5.98 -10.26
CA ASP A 253 -26.33 -5.38 -11.40
C ASP A 253 -27.83 -5.72 -11.28
N ASP A 254 -28.65 -5.24 -12.21
CA ASP A 254 -30.10 -5.49 -12.20
C ASP A 254 -30.45 -7.00 -12.32
N ALA A 255 -29.55 -7.80 -12.91
CA ALA A 255 -29.76 -9.24 -13.11
C ALA A 255 -29.32 -10.09 -11.90
N SER A 256 -28.37 -9.60 -11.11
CA SER A 256 -27.79 -10.33 -9.98
C SER A 256 -28.72 -10.26 -8.76
N PRO A 257 -29.07 -11.39 -8.11
CA PRO A 257 -29.89 -11.39 -6.90
C PRO A 257 -29.13 -10.91 -5.64
N PHE A 258 -27.87 -10.53 -5.76
CA PHE A 258 -26.97 -10.11 -4.69
C PHE A 258 -26.24 -8.80 -5.03
N GLY A 259 -25.45 -8.28 -4.09
CA GLY A 259 -24.70 -7.03 -4.25
C GLY A 259 -25.44 -5.82 -3.67
N LEU A 260 -25.00 -4.61 -4.00
CA LEU A 260 -25.69 -3.39 -3.59
C LEU A 260 -27.03 -3.27 -4.29
N LYS A 261 -28.08 -2.96 -3.52
CA LYS A 261 -29.46 -2.78 -3.99
C LYS A 261 -30.05 -1.53 -3.35
N TRP A 262 -30.91 -0.85 -4.08
CA TRP A 262 -31.62 0.35 -3.61
C TRP A 262 -32.94 0.49 -4.37
N GLU A 263 -33.91 1.19 -3.78
CA GLU A 263 -35.15 1.54 -4.47
C GLU A 263 -34.88 2.52 -5.62
N LYS A 264 -35.64 2.37 -6.71
CA LYS A 264 -35.54 3.25 -7.88
C LYS A 264 -35.69 4.72 -7.47
N ASN A 265 -34.74 5.56 -7.91
CA ASN A 265 -34.65 7.00 -7.60
C ASN A 265 -34.43 7.34 -6.11
N LYS A 266 -34.03 6.37 -5.27
CA LYS A 266 -33.72 6.60 -3.84
C LYS A 266 -32.38 5.95 -3.43
N PRO A 267 -31.23 6.50 -3.85
CA PRO A 267 -29.90 5.98 -3.49
C PRO A 267 -29.67 5.81 -1.98
N GLU A 268 -30.31 6.64 -1.16
CA GLU A 268 -30.27 6.60 0.30
C GLU A 268 -30.85 5.33 0.92
N SER A 269 -31.66 4.58 0.16
CA SER A 269 -32.22 3.28 0.58
C SER A 269 -31.27 2.11 0.40
N VAL A 270 -30.00 2.35 0.05
CA VAL A 270 -29.06 1.27 -0.29
C VAL A 270 -28.80 0.30 0.86
N PHE A 271 -28.77 -0.98 0.51
CA PHE A 271 -28.34 -2.10 1.34
C PHE A 271 -27.56 -3.10 0.48
N TYR A 272 -26.92 -4.07 1.10
CA TYR A 272 -26.24 -5.17 0.43
C TYR A 272 -27.05 -6.46 0.58
N LEU A 273 -27.29 -7.19 -0.50
CA LEU A 273 -27.89 -8.53 -0.48
C LEU A 273 -26.81 -9.61 -0.50
N CYS A 274 -26.85 -10.49 0.51
CA CYS A 274 -25.97 -11.65 0.61
C CYS A 274 -26.19 -12.64 -0.55
N GLU A 275 -25.09 -13.12 -1.14
CA GLU A 275 -25.15 -14.05 -2.28
C GLU A 275 -25.64 -15.46 -1.96
N HIS A 276 -25.58 -15.87 -0.68
CA HIS A 276 -25.96 -17.23 -0.26
C HIS A 276 -27.45 -17.36 0.08
N HIS A 277 -27.97 -16.40 0.85
CA HIS A 277 -29.31 -16.50 1.44
C HIS A 277 -30.17 -15.23 1.24
N GLY A 278 -29.69 -14.24 0.49
CA GLY A 278 -30.44 -13.00 0.24
C GLY A 278 -30.68 -12.16 1.48
N CYS A 279 -29.87 -12.32 2.53
CA CYS A 279 -29.95 -11.49 3.73
C CYS A 279 -29.69 -10.02 3.36
N VAL A 280 -30.54 -9.12 3.85
CA VAL A 280 -30.34 -7.67 3.78
C VAL A 280 -29.31 -7.29 4.83
N ILE A 281 -28.19 -6.71 4.40
CA ILE A 281 -27.11 -6.22 5.25
C ILE A 281 -27.04 -4.72 5.09
N HIS A 282 -27.04 -3.97 6.18
CA HIS A 282 -26.72 -2.54 6.20
C HIS A 282 -25.22 -2.32 6.44
N GLN A 283 -24.68 -1.20 5.96
CA GLN A 283 -23.24 -0.92 6.07
C GLN A 283 -22.75 -0.95 7.52
N SER A 284 -23.56 -0.49 8.48
CA SER A 284 -23.24 -0.51 9.90
C SER A 284 -23.15 -1.92 10.50
N GLU A 285 -23.73 -2.93 9.83
CA GLU A 285 -23.70 -4.33 10.26
C GLU A 285 -22.52 -5.11 9.65
N LEU A 286 -21.76 -4.49 8.73
CA LEU A 286 -20.62 -5.12 8.09
C LEU A 286 -19.45 -5.29 9.06
N ASP A 287 -19.37 -6.46 9.72
CA ASP A 287 -18.20 -6.86 10.50
C ASP A 287 -17.14 -7.55 9.62
N GLN A 288 -15.94 -6.98 9.63
CA GLN A 288 -14.79 -7.48 8.88
C GLN A 288 -13.77 -8.21 9.76
N SER A 289 -14.00 -8.30 11.08
CA SER A 289 -13.05 -8.84 12.05
C SER A 289 -12.68 -10.30 11.77
N ASN A 290 -13.64 -11.07 11.25
CA ASN A 290 -13.45 -12.45 10.82
C ASN A 290 -13.20 -12.59 9.31
N GLY A 291 -12.88 -11.49 8.62
CA GLY A 291 -12.56 -11.53 7.19
C GLY A 291 -11.25 -12.25 6.87
N ARG A 292 -11.14 -12.78 5.65
CA ARG A 292 -9.92 -13.42 5.14
C ARG A 292 -9.75 -13.19 3.64
N TRP A 293 -8.49 -13.21 3.21
CA TRP A 293 -8.14 -13.15 1.80
C TRP A 293 -8.17 -14.56 1.20
N ILE A 294 -8.96 -14.78 0.16
CA ILE A 294 -9.04 -16.05 -0.56
C ILE A 294 -8.70 -15.83 -2.04
N CYS A 295 -7.83 -16.68 -2.57
CA CYS A 295 -7.41 -16.67 -3.96
C CYS A 295 -8.51 -17.27 -4.84
N GLU A 296 -9.09 -16.50 -5.77
CA GLU A 296 -10.12 -16.99 -6.69
C GLU A 296 -9.60 -18.12 -7.58
N ASN A 297 -8.32 -18.09 -7.95
CA ASN A 297 -7.73 -19.05 -8.88
C ASN A 297 -7.37 -20.40 -8.26
N THR A 298 -7.04 -20.43 -6.95
CA THR A 298 -6.43 -21.62 -6.33
C THR A 298 -7.10 -22.04 -5.02
N GLY A 299 -7.97 -21.21 -4.44
CA GLY A 299 -8.53 -21.41 -3.11
C GLY A 299 -7.54 -21.23 -1.95
N MET A 300 -6.27 -20.89 -2.23
CA MET A 300 -5.31 -20.49 -1.19
C MET A 300 -5.85 -19.32 -0.39
N TRP A 301 -5.63 -19.29 0.92
CA TRP A 301 -6.11 -18.19 1.74
C TRP A 301 -5.12 -17.76 2.83
N THR A 302 -5.31 -16.54 3.32
CA THR A 302 -4.58 -15.96 4.46
C THR A 302 -5.49 -15.00 5.22
N ARG A 303 -5.31 -14.89 6.54
CA ARG A 303 -5.97 -13.86 7.36
C ARG A 303 -5.08 -12.64 7.57
N ASP A 304 -3.78 -12.88 7.69
CA ASP A 304 -2.83 -11.88 8.20
C ASP A 304 -1.71 -11.54 7.21
N GLY A 305 -1.60 -12.23 6.07
CA GLY A 305 -0.51 -12.03 5.11
C GLY A 305 0.85 -12.58 5.58
N LEU A 306 0.87 -13.34 6.66
CA LEU A 306 2.05 -14.00 7.24
C LEU A 306 1.96 -15.51 7.08
N MET A 307 0.83 -16.08 7.48
CA MET A 307 0.52 -17.50 7.31
C MET A 307 -0.39 -17.70 6.11
N PHE A 308 -0.08 -18.71 5.30
CA PHE A 308 -0.83 -19.07 4.11
C PHE A 308 -1.30 -20.50 4.21
N PHE A 309 -2.49 -20.76 3.69
CA PHE A 309 -3.12 -22.07 3.76
C PHE A 309 -3.61 -22.49 2.38
N SER A 310 -3.53 -23.77 2.09
CA SER A 310 -4.15 -24.39 0.91
C SER A 310 -5.67 -24.30 1.00
N ALA A 311 -6.38 -24.59 -0.09
CA ALA A 311 -7.84 -24.70 -0.09
C ALA A 311 -8.36 -25.77 0.89
N ARG A 312 -7.51 -26.75 1.27
CA ARG A 312 -7.83 -27.81 2.23
C ARG A 312 -7.54 -27.42 3.68
N GLY A 313 -6.85 -26.29 3.91
CA GLY A 313 -6.49 -25.80 5.24
C GLY A 313 -5.09 -26.16 5.71
N ASP A 314 -4.28 -26.82 4.87
CA ASP A 314 -2.87 -27.11 5.21
C ASP A 314 -2.02 -25.85 5.10
N GLU A 315 -1.10 -25.62 6.05
CA GLU A 315 -0.16 -24.50 5.97
C GLU A 315 0.79 -24.69 4.78
N ILE A 316 0.98 -23.64 3.98
CA ILE A 316 1.84 -23.62 2.80
C ILE A 316 2.76 -22.38 2.85
N PRO A 317 3.93 -22.42 2.17
CA PRO A 317 4.82 -21.27 2.13
C PRO A 317 4.16 -20.06 1.44
N PRO A 318 4.54 -18.83 1.81
CA PRO A 318 4.09 -17.62 1.13
C PRO A 318 4.41 -17.65 -0.38
N PRO A 319 3.52 -17.14 -1.23
CA PRO A 319 3.76 -17.10 -2.66
C PRO A 319 4.82 -16.05 -3.03
N ARG A 320 5.59 -16.29 -4.09
CA ARG A 320 6.57 -15.30 -4.59
C ARG A 320 5.91 -14.01 -5.11
N SER A 321 4.69 -14.09 -5.63
CA SER A 321 3.92 -12.96 -6.15
C SER A 321 2.46 -13.09 -5.72
N ILE A 322 1.82 -11.98 -5.37
CA ILE A 322 0.42 -11.95 -4.92
C ILE A 322 -0.28 -10.69 -5.40
N THR A 323 -1.53 -10.84 -5.82
CA THR A 323 -2.40 -9.75 -6.25
C THR A 323 -3.57 -9.66 -5.30
N PHE A 324 -3.82 -8.48 -4.75
CA PHE A 324 -5.00 -8.17 -3.96
C PHE A 324 -5.96 -7.32 -4.77
N HIS A 325 -7.26 -7.58 -4.62
CA HIS A 325 -8.29 -6.68 -5.08
C HIS A 325 -9.21 -6.26 -3.95
N ILE A 326 -9.31 -4.94 -3.73
CA ILE A 326 -10.23 -4.34 -2.77
C ILE A 326 -10.94 -3.15 -3.39
N TRP A 327 -12.14 -2.83 -2.92
CA TRP A 327 -12.88 -1.68 -3.42
C TRP A 327 -13.60 -0.96 -2.29
N THR A 328 -14.14 0.22 -2.59
CA THR A 328 -14.60 1.19 -1.59
C THR A 328 -15.71 0.67 -0.68
N ALA A 329 -16.48 -0.36 -1.07
CA ALA A 329 -17.54 -0.92 -0.23
C ALA A 329 -17.08 -1.48 1.13
N TYR A 330 -15.80 -1.87 1.25
CA TYR A 330 -15.20 -2.31 2.51
C TYR A 330 -14.66 -1.15 3.36
N SER A 331 -14.54 0.04 2.78
CA SER A 331 -13.88 1.16 3.42
C SER A 331 -14.85 1.91 4.32
N PRO A 332 -14.49 2.22 5.58
CA PRO A 332 -15.29 3.10 6.43
C PRO A 332 -15.19 4.57 5.99
N PHE A 333 -14.34 4.91 5.02
CA PHE A 333 -14.11 6.28 4.58
C PHE A 333 -15.16 6.79 3.57
N THR A 334 -16.06 5.92 3.11
CA THR A 334 -17.13 6.25 2.16
C THR A 334 -18.38 5.45 2.53
N THR A 335 -19.56 6.08 2.43
CA THR A 335 -20.82 5.37 2.64
C THR A 335 -21.27 4.63 1.38
N TRP A 336 -21.99 3.53 1.51
CA TRP A 336 -22.59 2.86 0.36
C TRP A 336 -23.54 3.77 -0.41
N VAL A 337 -24.21 4.70 0.29
CA VAL A 337 -25.05 5.74 -0.32
C VAL A 337 -24.22 6.58 -1.28
N GLN A 338 -23.05 7.06 -0.85
CA GLN A 338 -22.16 7.84 -1.71
C GLN A 338 -21.64 7.03 -2.90
N ILE A 339 -21.31 5.74 -2.69
CA ILE A 339 -20.90 4.84 -3.79
C ILE A 339 -21.99 4.76 -4.88
N VAL A 340 -23.26 4.65 -4.48
CA VAL A 340 -24.39 4.61 -5.43
C VAL A 340 -24.56 5.96 -6.13
N TYR A 341 -24.45 7.09 -5.42
CA TYR A 341 -24.48 8.41 -6.06
C TYR A 341 -23.36 8.56 -7.10
N ASP A 342 -22.13 8.23 -6.74
CA ASP A 342 -20.96 8.31 -7.62
C ASP A 342 -21.17 7.44 -8.88
N TRP A 343 -21.72 6.24 -8.72
CA TRP A 343 -22.03 5.36 -9.85
C TRP A 343 -23.14 5.91 -10.76
N LEU A 344 -24.22 6.44 -10.17
CA LEU A 344 -25.33 7.05 -10.94
C LEU A 344 -24.89 8.30 -11.70
N ASP A 345 -23.96 9.07 -11.15
CA ASP A 345 -23.40 10.24 -11.82
C ASP A 345 -22.41 9.84 -12.93
N ALA A 346 -21.60 8.80 -12.70
CA ALA A 346 -20.74 8.23 -13.74
C ALA A 346 -21.54 7.72 -14.95
N LEU A 347 -22.72 7.11 -14.73
CA LEU A 347 -23.60 6.68 -15.84
C LEU A 347 -24.16 7.83 -16.69
N LYS A 348 -24.24 9.04 -16.13
CA LYS A 348 -24.71 10.23 -16.86
C LYS A 348 -23.57 10.94 -17.59
N ASP A 349 -22.33 10.69 -17.21
CA ASP A 349 -21.17 11.31 -17.84
C ASP A 349 -20.91 10.65 -19.21
N PRO A 350 -20.95 11.40 -20.32
CA PRO A 350 -20.61 10.86 -21.63
C PRO A 350 -19.16 10.37 -21.75
N ASN A 351 -18.29 10.74 -20.80
CA ASN A 351 -16.92 10.23 -20.65
C ASN A 351 -16.75 9.30 -19.44
N GLY A 352 -17.84 8.96 -18.73
CA GLY A 352 -17.81 8.03 -17.61
C GLY A 352 -17.37 6.65 -18.08
N LEU A 353 -16.36 6.09 -17.42
CA LEU A 353 -15.85 4.72 -17.65
C LEU A 353 -16.54 3.71 -16.74
#